data_AF-A0A7C2W0Z3-F1
#
_entry.id   AF-A0A7C2W0Z3-F1
#
_cell.length_a   1.000
_cell.length_b   1.000
_cell.length_c   1.000
_cell.angle_alpha   90.00
_cell.angle_beta   90.00
_cell.angle_gamma   90.00
#
_symmetry.space_group_name_H-M   'P 1'
#
loop_
_entity.id
_entity.type
_entity.pdbx_description
1 polymer ?
#
loop_
_entity_poly.entity_id
_entity_poly.type
_entity_poly.pdbx_seq_one_letter_code
_entity_poly.pdbx_strand_id
1 'polypeptide(L)'
;MYIRKFDPWNSRLCTCPEKYSLNPYTGCEHRCIYCYSSSYIREFFNCRIKKNLIKYVKRDSERLPRNSLISLSNTSDPYPSLERYMNITRECLKIFRNYGFRVLVITKSDLVLRDLDILEEMRAGVAITITTMQHYRRLEPNAPSPERRILALKELSERGIPTILRLDPIFPYI
;
A
#
# COMPACT_ATOMS: atom_id res chain seq x y z
N MET A 1 12.33 4.75 -14.08
CA MET A 1 11.08 3.97 -13.98
C MET A 1 10.74 3.80 -12.50
N TYR A 2 9.57 4.25 -12.08
CA TYR A 2 9.02 4.09 -10.73
C TYR A 2 8.12 2.86 -10.60
N ILE A 3 7.44 2.46 -11.67
CA ILE A 3 6.77 1.16 -11.71
C ILE A 3 7.80 0.12 -12.18
N ARG A 4 8.06 -0.91 -11.38
CA ARG A 4 9.06 -1.94 -11.70
C ARG A 4 8.47 -3.33 -11.53
N LYS A 5 8.94 -4.33 -12.29
CA LYS A 5 8.57 -5.72 -12.06
C LYS A 5 8.93 -6.07 -10.61
N PHE A 6 7.98 -6.63 -9.88
CA PHE A 6 8.22 -7.14 -8.54
C PHE A 6 8.89 -8.50 -8.72
N ASP A 7 10.21 -8.50 -8.62
CA ASP A 7 11.01 -9.71 -8.56
C ASP A 7 12.08 -9.55 -7.47
N PRO A 8 11.68 -9.62 -6.19
CA PRO A 8 12.60 -9.37 -5.09
C PRO A 8 13.71 -10.42 -4.97
N TRP A 9 13.53 -11.62 -5.54
CA TRP A 9 14.40 -12.76 -5.24
C TRP A 9 14.92 -13.51 -6.48
N ASN A 10 14.34 -13.27 -7.66
CA ASN A 10 14.57 -14.05 -8.89
C ASN A 10 14.68 -15.57 -8.59
N SER A 11 13.85 -16.02 -7.65
CA SER A 11 13.95 -17.33 -7.03
C SER A 11 12.82 -18.19 -7.54
N ARG A 12 13.16 -19.40 -7.97
CA ARG A 12 12.21 -20.41 -8.42
C ARG A 12 11.24 -20.86 -7.30
N LEU A 13 11.57 -20.55 -6.05
CA LEU A 13 10.72 -20.84 -4.88
C LEU A 13 9.63 -19.77 -4.65
N CYS A 14 9.72 -18.62 -5.33
CA CYS A 14 8.70 -17.59 -5.24
C CYS A 14 7.47 -18.01 -6.06
N THR A 15 6.40 -18.39 -5.37
CA THR A 15 5.11 -18.77 -5.99
C THR A 15 4.19 -17.58 -6.25
N CYS A 16 4.64 -16.36 -5.95
CA CYS A 16 3.84 -15.16 -6.18
C CYS A 16 3.57 -14.98 -7.68
N PRO A 17 2.35 -14.59 -8.07
CA PRO A 17 2.07 -14.24 -9.45
C PRO A 17 2.90 -13.02 -9.88
N GLU A 18 3.20 -12.95 -11.17
CA GLU A 18 3.87 -11.80 -11.74
C GLU A 18 3.07 -10.52 -11.47
N LYS A 19 3.76 -9.52 -10.93
CA LYS A 19 3.20 -8.21 -10.61
C LYS A 19 4.26 -7.15 -10.75
N TYR A 20 3.82 -5.91 -10.85
CA TYR A 20 4.66 -4.73 -10.75
C TYR A 20 4.50 -4.11 -9.37
N SER A 21 5.46 -3.30 -8.96
CA SER A 21 5.47 -2.59 -7.68
C SER A 21 5.60 -1.10 -7.93
N LEU A 22 4.80 -0.31 -7.21
CA LEU A 22 4.96 1.13 -7.10
C LEU A 22 4.93 1.51 -5.61
N ASN A 23 5.94 2.24 -5.16
CA ASN A 23 5.93 2.91 -3.86
C ASN A 23 5.75 4.43 -4.12
N PRO A 24 4.56 5.00 -3.88
CA PRO A 24 4.31 6.44 -4.10
C PRO A 24 5.17 7.31 -3.16
N TYR A 25 5.33 6.84 -1.93
CA TYR A 25 6.14 7.47 -0.90
C TYR A 25 7.46 6.72 -0.69
N THR A 26 8.48 7.46 -0.23
CA THR A 26 9.70 6.90 0.36
C THR A 26 9.63 7.14 1.86
N GLY A 27 9.72 6.07 2.64
CA GLY A 27 9.49 6.16 4.08
C GLY A 27 8.03 5.99 4.50
N CYS A 28 7.77 6.02 5.80
CA CYS A 28 6.43 5.87 6.38
C CYS A 28 6.33 6.52 7.77
N GLU A 29 5.25 7.24 8.03
CA GLU A 29 5.03 7.99 9.28
C GLU A 29 4.39 7.15 10.39
N HIS A 30 4.02 5.90 10.11
CA HIS A 30 3.45 4.98 11.10
C HIS A 30 4.42 4.60 12.22
N ARG A 31 5.74 4.72 11.97
CA ARG A 31 6.82 4.47 12.94
C ARG A 31 6.74 3.10 13.64
N CYS A 32 6.33 2.06 12.90
CA CYS A 32 6.29 0.70 13.42
C CYS A 32 7.71 0.28 13.86
N ILE A 33 7.87 -0.15 15.11
CA ILE A 33 9.19 -0.45 15.70
C ILE A 33 9.88 -1.64 15.00
N TYR A 34 9.08 -2.51 14.38
CA TYR A 34 9.52 -3.72 13.72
C TYR A 34 9.68 -3.56 12.20
N CYS A 35 9.60 -2.34 11.67
CA CYS A 35 9.55 -2.11 10.23
C CYS A 35 10.85 -2.57 9.54
N TYR A 36 10.79 -3.62 8.72
CA TYR A 36 11.97 -4.11 8.00
C TYR A 36 12.58 -3.05 7.07
N SER A 37 11.75 -2.18 6.47
CA SER A 37 12.23 -1.14 5.55
C SER A 37 13.09 -0.07 6.22
N SER A 38 12.99 0.13 7.54
CA SER A 38 13.86 1.08 8.23
C SER A 38 15.31 0.61 8.34
N SER A 39 15.59 -0.68 8.10
CA SER A 39 16.96 -1.21 8.14
C SER A 39 17.82 -0.81 6.94
N TYR A 40 17.20 -0.53 5.78
CA TYR A 40 17.94 -0.23 4.54
C TYR A 40 17.53 1.08 3.85
N ILE A 41 16.47 1.77 4.30
CA ILE A 41 16.10 3.09 3.79
C ILE A 41 16.54 4.17 4.76
N ARG A 42 17.44 5.06 4.31
CA ARG A 42 17.87 6.22 5.10
C ARG A 42 16.71 7.15 5.42
N GLU A 43 16.67 7.61 6.68
CA GLU A 43 15.63 8.49 7.21
C GLU A 43 14.21 7.95 6.89
N PHE A 44 13.99 6.67 7.17
CA PHE A 44 12.74 5.99 6.79
C PHE A 44 11.49 6.64 7.40
N PHE A 45 11.57 7.15 8.62
CA PHE A 45 10.42 7.79 9.28
C PHE A 45 10.16 9.23 8.81
N ASN A 46 11.06 9.79 7.99
CA ASN A 46 10.85 11.06 7.29
C ASN A 46 10.21 10.78 5.93
N CYS A 47 8.88 10.64 5.94
CA CYS A 47 8.11 10.29 4.74
C CYS A 47 8.17 11.42 3.72
N ARG A 48 8.49 11.05 2.47
CA ARG A 48 8.70 12.01 1.38
C ARG A 48 8.16 11.48 0.06
N ILE A 49 7.70 12.41 -0.77
CA ILE A 49 7.22 12.09 -2.12
C ILE A 49 8.41 12.00 -3.07
N LYS A 50 8.31 11.09 -4.04
CA LYS A 50 9.31 10.98 -5.10
C LYS A 50 9.16 12.13 -6.09
N LYS A 51 10.28 12.78 -6.44
CA LYS A 51 10.30 13.91 -7.38
C LYS A 51 9.63 13.53 -8.71
N ASN A 52 8.69 14.34 -9.18
CA ASN A 52 7.97 14.13 -10.44
C ASN A 52 7.26 12.77 -10.56
N LEU A 53 6.83 12.17 -9.43
CA LEU A 53 6.23 10.83 -9.39
C LEU A 53 5.12 10.66 -10.42
N ILE A 54 4.12 11.53 -10.43
CA ILE A 54 2.94 11.41 -11.30
C ILE A 54 3.32 11.42 -12.78
N LYS A 55 4.26 12.30 -13.19
CA LYS A 55 4.78 12.34 -14.56
C LYS A 55 5.39 11.00 -14.97
N TYR A 56 6.20 10.40 -14.10
CA TYR A 56 6.86 9.14 -14.38
C TYR A 56 5.91 7.94 -14.28
N VAL A 57 4.91 7.96 -13.39
CA VAL A 57 3.87 6.93 -13.33
C VAL A 57 3.06 6.90 -14.63
N LYS A 58 2.67 8.06 -15.18
CA LYS A 58 2.01 8.14 -16.50
C LYS A 58 2.87 7.53 -17.60
N ARG A 59 4.11 8.00 -17.75
CA ARG A 59 5.07 7.50 -18.76
C ARG A 59 5.32 5.99 -18.63
N ASP A 60 5.47 5.50 -17.40
CA ASP A 60 5.73 4.09 -17.18
C ASP A 60 4.47 3.26 -17.48
N SER A 61 3.27 3.78 -17.19
CA SER A 61 1.98 3.12 -17.48
C SER A 61 1.71 2.95 -18.98
N GLU A 62 2.14 3.90 -19.82
CA GLU A 62 2.05 3.80 -21.30
C GLU A 62 2.77 2.56 -21.87
N ARG A 63 3.74 2.02 -21.13
CA ARG A 63 4.59 0.90 -21.58
C ARG A 63 4.19 -0.44 -21.00
N LEU A 64 3.23 -0.47 -20.07
CA LEU A 64 2.81 -1.69 -19.41
C LEU A 64 1.61 -2.32 -20.11
N PRO A 65 1.52 -3.65 -20.16
CA PRO A 65 0.35 -4.33 -20.69
C PRO A 65 -0.91 -3.91 -19.93
N ARG A 66 -2.04 -3.81 -20.65
CA ARG A 66 -3.36 -3.70 -20.02
C ARG A 66 -3.57 -4.87 -19.05
N ASN A 67 -4.32 -4.67 -17.97
CA ASN A 67 -4.58 -5.68 -16.94
C ASN A 67 -3.34 -6.11 -16.10
N SER A 68 -2.22 -5.40 -16.22
CA SER A 68 -1.07 -5.53 -15.31
C SER A 68 -1.50 -5.38 -13.85
N LEU A 69 -0.97 -6.22 -12.96
CA LEU A 69 -1.18 -6.12 -11.52
C LEU A 69 -0.13 -5.21 -10.89
N ILE A 70 -0.57 -4.11 -10.28
CA ILE A 70 0.30 -3.18 -9.54
C ILE A 70 0.10 -3.39 -8.04
N SER A 71 1.13 -3.86 -7.36
CA SER A 71 1.23 -3.88 -5.90
C SER A 71 1.66 -2.50 -5.42
N LEU A 72 0.79 -1.83 -4.67
CA LEU A 72 1.07 -0.53 -4.08
C LEU A 72 1.76 -0.70 -2.73
N SER A 73 2.94 -0.08 -2.62
CA SER A 73 3.67 0.16 -1.39
C SER A 73 4.19 -1.10 -0.68
N ASN A 74 5.20 -1.73 -1.27
CA ASN A 74 5.96 -2.85 -0.68
C ASN A 74 7.14 -2.41 0.20
N THR A 75 7.49 -1.12 0.26
CA THR A 75 8.57 -0.61 1.12
C THR A 75 8.21 0.73 1.78
N SER A 76 6.93 1.05 1.82
CA SER A 76 6.33 2.23 2.43
C SER A 76 4.84 1.92 2.67
N ASP A 77 4.05 2.91 3.06
CA ASP A 77 2.59 2.79 3.08
C ASP A 77 2.02 3.69 1.94
N PRO A 78 0.95 3.31 1.23
CA PRO A 78 0.32 4.18 0.24
C PRO A 78 -0.48 5.31 0.90
N TYR A 79 -0.81 5.17 2.19
CA TYR A 79 -1.67 6.09 2.93
C TYR A 79 -1.00 6.58 4.23
N PRO A 80 0.22 7.14 4.18
CA PRO A 80 0.82 7.82 5.32
C PRO A 80 0.00 9.07 5.69
N SER A 81 0.26 9.68 6.84
CA SER A 81 -0.42 10.92 7.25
C SER A 81 -0.33 12.03 6.19
N LEU A 82 0.80 12.12 5.49
CA LEU A 82 1.02 13.03 4.37
C LEU A 82 0.01 12.86 3.21
N GLU A 83 -0.50 11.65 2.97
CA GLU A 83 -1.47 11.37 1.90
C GLU A 83 -2.82 12.08 2.13
N ARG A 84 -3.15 12.45 3.38
CA ARG A 84 -4.37 13.21 3.71
C ARG A 84 -4.47 14.53 2.93
N TYR A 85 -3.33 15.14 2.65
CA TYR A 85 -3.26 16.44 1.98
C TYR A 85 -2.74 16.32 0.54
N MET A 86 -1.83 15.38 0.29
CA MET A 86 -1.09 15.33 -0.97
C MET A 86 -1.82 14.58 -2.07
N ASN A 87 -2.75 13.66 -1.73
CA ASN A 87 -3.55 12.89 -2.69
C ASN A 87 -2.72 12.15 -3.76
N ILE A 88 -1.48 11.78 -3.45
CA ILE A 88 -0.55 11.22 -4.44
C ILE A 88 -0.97 9.81 -4.82
N THR A 89 -1.31 8.99 -3.83
CA THR A 89 -1.83 7.64 -4.07
C THR A 89 -3.14 7.71 -4.84
N ARG A 90 -4.04 8.63 -4.47
CA ARG A 90 -5.29 8.87 -5.21
C ARG A 90 -5.03 9.17 -6.70
N GLU A 91 -4.08 10.05 -7.00
CA GLU A 91 -3.71 10.36 -8.39
C GLU A 91 -3.10 9.15 -9.12
N CYS A 92 -2.30 8.32 -8.44
CA CYS A 92 -1.82 7.06 -9.01
C CYS A 92 -2.98 6.10 -9.33
N LEU A 93 -3.97 5.96 -8.43
CA LEU A 93 -5.13 5.11 -8.64
C LEU A 93 -5.96 5.56 -9.86
N LYS A 94 -6.17 6.87 -10.03
CA LYS A 94 -6.85 7.42 -11.22
C LYS A 94 -6.12 7.05 -12.52
N ILE A 95 -4.79 7.15 -12.52
CA ILE A 95 -3.98 6.73 -13.69
C ILE A 95 -4.18 5.24 -13.94
N PHE A 96 -4.07 4.40 -12.90
CA PHE A 96 -4.19 2.96 -13.04
C PHE A 96 -5.57 2.51 -13.53
N ARG A 97 -6.64 3.14 -13.05
CA ARG A 97 -8.00 2.96 -13.56
C ARG A 97 -8.06 3.26 -15.07
N ASN A 98 -7.54 4.41 -15.50
CA ASN A 98 -7.57 4.84 -16.90
C ASN A 98 -6.79 3.90 -17.84
N TYR A 99 -5.70 3.29 -17.37
CA TYR A 99 -4.93 2.30 -18.14
C TYR A 99 -5.48 0.86 -17.99
N GLY A 100 -6.55 0.65 -17.24
CA GLY A 100 -7.17 -0.66 -17.04
C GLY A 100 -6.26 -1.64 -16.29
N PHE A 101 -5.47 -1.14 -15.33
CA PHE A 101 -4.67 -1.97 -14.45
C PHE A 101 -5.49 -2.54 -13.30
N ARG A 102 -4.95 -3.60 -12.69
CA ARG A 102 -5.44 -4.15 -11.43
C ARG A 102 -4.52 -3.68 -10.32
N VAL A 103 -5.07 -3.39 -9.14
CA VAL A 103 -4.27 -2.90 -8.02
C VAL A 103 -4.42 -3.81 -6.81
N LEU A 104 -3.31 -4.06 -6.13
CA LEU A 104 -3.29 -4.60 -4.78
C LEU A 104 -2.75 -3.51 -3.86
N VAL A 105 -3.63 -2.91 -3.06
CA VAL A 105 -3.27 -1.94 -2.02
C VAL A 105 -2.87 -2.69 -0.76
N ILE A 106 -1.71 -2.38 -0.20
CA ILE A 106 -1.26 -2.94 1.08
C ILE A 106 -1.06 -1.76 2.03
N THR A 107 -1.82 -1.69 3.14
CA THR A 107 -1.77 -0.54 4.04
C THR A 107 -2.07 -0.90 5.50
N LYS A 108 -1.70 -0.03 6.42
CA LYS A 108 -2.21 0.00 7.81
C LYS A 108 -3.22 1.12 8.06
N SER A 109 -3.55 1.90 7.03
CA SER A 109 -4.31 3.12 7.15
C SER A 109 -5.77 2.92 6.76
N ASP A 110 -6.68 3.44 7.57
CA ASP A 110 -8.10 3.55 7.24
C ASP A 110 -8.39 4.67 6.21
N LEU A 111 -7.39 5.51 5.89
CA LEU A 111 -7.50 6.56 4.86
C LEU A 111 -7.79 6.00 3.46
N VAL A 112 -7.54 4.71 3.22
CA VAL A 112 -7.92 4.03 1.97
C VAL A 112 -9.41 4.19 1.64
N LEU A 113 -10.28 4.33 2.67
CA LEU A 113 -11.71 4.54 2.48
C LEU A 113 -12.04 5.86 1.75
N ARG A 114 -11.14 6.85 1.76
CA ARG A 114 -11.33 8.09 0.99
C ARG A 114 -11.41 7.81 -0.52
N ASP A 115 -10.72 6.77 -0.99
CA ASP A 115 -10.59 6.47 -2.41
C ASP A 115 -11.53 5.37 -2.89
N LEU A 116 -12.58 5.06 -2.12
CA LEU A 116 -13.62 4.09 -2.48
C LEU A 116 -14.22 4.37 -3.86
N ASP A 117 -14.48 5.65 -4.17
CA ASP A 117 -15.02 6.09 -5.46
C ASP A 117 -14.17 5.67 -6.67
N ILE A 118 -12.85 5.50 -6.49
CA ILE A 118 -11.96 5.03 -7.55
C ILE A 118 -11.81 3.50 -7.48
N LEU A 119 -11.73 2.95 -6.27
CA LEU A 119 -11.49 1.52 -6.04
C LEU A 119 -12.69 0.67 -6.49
N GLU A 120 -13.92 1.16 -6.34
CA GLU A 120 -15.15 0.50 -6.82
C GLU A 120 -15.23 0.43 -8.35
N GLU A 121 -14.62 1.40 -9.05
CA GLU A 121 -14.63 1.48 -10.52
C GLU A 121 -13.48 0.70 -11.18
N MET A 122 -12.65 -0.01 -10.40
CA MET A 122 -11.52 -0.76 -10.94
C MET A 122 -11.36 -2.12 -10.27
N ARG A 123 -10.52 -2.97 -10.88
CA ARG A 123 -10.15 -4.26 -10.30
C ARG A 123 -9.13 -4.04 -9.18
N ALA A 124 -9.62 -3.73 -7.98
CA ALA A 124 -8.81 -3.52 -6.79
C ALA A 124 -8.93 -4.70 -5.81
N GLY A 125 -7.86 -4.94 -5.06
CA GLY A 125 -7.90 -5.67 -3.81
C GLY A 125 -7.18 -4.87 -2.73
N VAL A 126 -7.69 -4.89 -1.50
CA VAL A 126 -7.13 -4.12 -0.39
C VAL A 126 -6.76 -5.06 0.74
N ALA A 127 -5.46 -5.10 1.06
CA ALA A 127 -4.92 -5.80 2.22
C ALA A 127 -4.64 -4.80 3.34
N ILE A 128 -5.35 -4.94 4.46
CA ILE A 128 -5.11 -4.12 5.66
C ILE A 128 -4.40 -4.96 6.71
N THR A 129 -3.27 -4.44 7.20
CA THR A 129 -2.50 -5.11 8.24
C THR A 129 -3.06 -4.84 9.64
N ILE A 130 -3.37 -5.93 10.34
CA ILE A 130 -3.63 -5.92 11.79
C ILE A 130 -2.56 -6.80 12.41
N THR A 131 -1.73 -6.22 13.28
CA THR A 131 -0.64 -6.95 13.93
C THR A 131 -1.10 -7.58 15.24
N THR A 132 -1.82 -6.80 16.06
CA THR A 132 -2.37 -7.23 17.34
C THR A 132 -3.50 -6.29 17.75
N MET A 133 -4.44 -6.78 18.55
CA MET A 133 -5.48 -5.97 19.21
C MET A 133 -4.96 -5.33 20.50
N GLN A 134 -3.84 -5.82 21.03
CA GLN A 134 -3.28 -5.41 22.32
C GLN A 134 -1.92 -4.75 22.10
N HIS A 135 -1.50 -3.86 22.99
CA HIS A 135 -0.17 -3.22 22.92
C HIS A 135 0.19 -2.52 21.59
N TYR A 136 -0.77 -2.34 20.66
CA TYR A 136 -0.52 -1.83 19.31
C TYR A 136 0.14 -0.45 19.31
N ARG A 137 -0.14 0.41 20.29
CA ARG A 137 0.53 1.73 20.41
C ARG A 137 2.03 1.63 20.68
N ARG A 138 2.49 0.55 21.34
CA ARG A 138 3.92 0.31 21.57
C ARG A 138 4.60 -0.15 20.28
N LEU A 139 3.91 -0.97 19.49
CA LEU A 139 4.45 -1.55 18.26
C LEU A 139 4.34 -0.59 17.06
N GLU A 140 3.25 0.18 16.99
CA GLU A 140 2.80 0.96 15.83
C GLU A 140 2.24 2.33 16.28
N PRO A 141 3.07 3.19 16.90
CA PRO A 141 2.63 4.36 17.65
C PRO A 141 1.78 5.36 16.86
N ASN A 142 2.03 5.48 15.55
CA ASN A 142 1.36 6.47 14.70
C ASN A 142 0.42 5.84 13.67
N ALA A 143 0.29 4.52 13.64
CA ALA A 143 -0.68 3.87 12.76
C ALA A 143 -2.09 3.94 13.36
N PRO A 144 -3.16 3.98 12.54
CA PRO A 144 -4.53 3.90 13.04
C PRO A 144 -4.75 2.70 13.95
N SER A 145 -5.67 2.79 14.92
CA SER A 145 -5.92 1.67 15.83
C SER A 145 -6.41 0.43 15.08
N PRO A 146 -6.17 -0.80 15.60
CA PRO A 146 -6.64 -2.01 14.95
C PRO A 146 -8.17 -2.02 14.77
N GLU A 147 -8.94 -1.42 15.67
CA GLU A 147 -10.40 -1.28 15.54
C GLU A 147 -10.77 -0.44 14.31
N ARG A 148 -10.09 0.69 14.08
CA ARG A 148 -10.30 1.51 12.86
C ARG A 148 -9.96 0.74 11.60
N ARG A 149 -8.92 -0.09 11.64
CA ARG A 149 -8.53 -0.96 10.52
C ARG A 149 -9.57 -2.05 10.26
N ILE A 150 -10.15 -2.64 11.31
CA ILE A 150 -11.27 -3.60 11.19
C ILE A 150 -12.51 -2.93 10.58
N LEU A 151 -12.85 -1.72 11.03
CA LEU A 151 -13.96 -0.97 10.44
C LEU A 151 -13.71 -0.66 8.97
N ALA A 152 -12.48 -0.31 8.59
CA ALA A 152 -12.12 -0.13 7.19
C ALA A 152 -12.23 -1.42 6.37
N LEU A 153 -11.78 -2.57 6.90
CA LEU A 153 -11.98 -3.88 6.27
C LEU A 153 -13.47 -4.17 6.05
N LYS A 154 -14.32 -3.88 7.05
CA LYS A 154 -15.77 -4.06 6.95
C LYS A 154 -16.38 -3.21 5.84
N GLU A 155 -16.11 -1.90 5.83
CA GLU A 155 -16.62 -0.97 4.81
C GLU A 155 -16.20 -1.36 3.39
N LEU A 156 -14.93 -1.76 3.20
CA LEU A 156 -14.43 -2.25 1.91
C LEU A 156 -15.18 -3.52 1.46
N SER A 157 -15.40 -4.45 2.39
CA SER A 157 -16.11 -5.71 2.10
C SER A 157 -17.59 -5.47 1.78
N GLU A 158 -18.27 -4.57 2.49
CA GLU A 158 -19.69 -4.24 2.26
C GLU A 158 -19.91 -3.59 0.88
N ARG A 159 -18.87 -2.94 0.34
CA ARG A 159 -18.85 -2.36 -1.01
C ARG A 159 -18.41 -3.33 -2.10
N GLY A 160 -18.20 -4.60 -1.76
CA GLY A 160 -17.81 -5.64 -2.71
C GLY A 160 -16.36 -5.57 -3.18
N ILE A 161 -15.49 -4.79 -2.52
CA ILE A 161 -14.07 -4.74 -2.84
C ILE A 161 -13.39 -5.98 -2.20
N PRO A 162 -12.65 -6.80 -2.98
CA PRO A 162 -11.85 -7.90 -2.44
C PRO A 162 -10.94 -7.43 -1.31
N THR A 163 -11.21 -7.92 -0.11
CA THR A 163 -10.60 -7.42 1.13
C THR A 163 -9.81 -8.53 1.83
N ILE A 164 -8.59 -8.21 2.27
CA ILE A 164 -7.67 -9.15 2.88
C ILE A 164 -7.27 -8.64 4.26
N LEU A 165 -7.59 -9.42 5.29
CA LEU A 165 -6.96 -9.25 6.60
C LEU A 165 -5.54 -9.80 6.53
N ARG A 166 -4.55 -8.93 6.73
CA ARG A 166 -3.14 -9.34 6.81
C ARG A 166 -2.70 -9.36 8.27
N LEU A 167 -2.70 -10.54 8.88
CA LEU A 167 -2.16 -10.75 10.22
C LEU A 167 -0.63 -10.84 10.14
N ASP A 168 0.06 -9.70 10.31
CA ASP A 168 1.51 -9.60 10.08
C ASP A 168 2.16 -8.39 10.79
N PRO A 169 3.36 -8.54 11.37
CA PRO A 169 3.97 -9.82 11.74
C PRO A 169 3.24 -10.44 12.92
N ILE A 170 3.44 -11.74 13.13
CA ILE A 170 2.95 -12.42 14.33
C ILE A 170 4.03 -12.27 15.40
N PHE A 171 3.66 -11.65 16.53
CA PHE A 171 4.46 -11.63 17.75
C PHE A 171 3.89 -12.66 18.73
N PRO A 172 4.54 -13.82 18.94
CA PRO A 172 4.09 -14.74 19.95
C PRO A 172 4.06 -14.05 21.33
N TYR A 173 3.00 -14.30 22.09
CA TYR A 173 2.84 -13.85 23.49
C TYR A 173 2.66 -12.33 23.71
N ILE A 174 2.35 -11.55 22.67
CA ILE A 174 2.04 -10.10 22.73
C ILE A 174 0.78 -9.78 21.94
#